data_AF-A0A5J4T7X4-F1
#
_entry.id   AF-A0A5J4T7X4-F1
#
_cell.length_a   1.000
_cell.length_b   1.000
_cell.length_c   1.000
_cell.angle_alpha   90.00
_cell.angle_beta   90.00
_cell.angle_gamma   90.00
#
_symmetry.space_group_name_H-M   'P 1'
#
loop_
_entity.id
_entity.type
_entity.pdbx_description
1 polymer ?
#
loop_
_entity_poly.entity_id
_entity_poly.type
_entity_poly.pdbx_seq_one_letter_code
_entity_poly.pdbx_strand_id
1 'polypeptide(L)'
;AIFTQPDIVRQLPQDAWNNGENVIEQQDILAQTADARAVQPFMGKYFDSINSLVFASSQDIDHMLGHNKGKSPEKDKKGFGDGSGTGNADYVTTMVSVEGDSVELSEPVSTRMAVETWLLNFKSAMYITIRDQIQITLQAHSVMPRTEWIFMFPAQVFLAVDQITWTAGATEALESDARSEQKEIHPVDVHARNIVETLVREKSSSSDAFEWMRNLRYYWDQDEDEFIVRQTSTEFVYGYEYLGNSPRLVIIPLTDRCYITLTLSLHLHLGGNPAGPTGTGKTETT
;
A
#
# COMPACT_ATOMS: atom_id res chain seq x y z
N ALA A 1 -28.22 2.09 -18.08
CA ALA A 1 -29.08 2.11 -16.88
C ALA A 1 -28.47 1.32 -15.71
N ILE A 2 -27.17 1.52 -15.43
CA ILE A 2 -26.45 0.97 -14.26
C ILE A 2 -25.79 2.12 -13.45
N PHE A 3 -25.99 3.38 -13.86
CA PHE A 3 -25.40 4.59 -13.26
C PHE A 3 -26.17 5.13 -12.03
N THR A 4 -26.83 4.28 -11.24
CA THR A 4 -27.66 4.74 -10.10
C THR A 4 -27.43 3.99 -8.79
N GLN A 5 -26.28 3.34 -8.60
CA GLN A 5 -25.88 2.89 -7.27
C GLN A 5 -24.93 3.91 -6.62
N PRO A 6 -25.29 4.55 -5.49
CA PRO A 6 -24.53 5.65 -4.90
C PRO A 6 -23.16 5.29 -4.29
N ASP A 7 -22.81 4.01 -4.13
CA ASP A 7 -21.74 3.63 -3.19
C ASP A 7 -20.43 3.10 -3.81
N ILE A 8 -20.26 3.13 -5.14
CA ILE A 8 -19.01 2.63 -5.78
C ILE A 8 -18.45 3.64 -6.81
N VAL A 9 -18.67 4.94 -6.60
CA VAL A 9 -18.21 6.00 -7.52
C VAL A 9 -17.14 6.91 -6.90
N ARG A 10 -16.69 6.68 -5.66
CA ARG A 10 -15.84 7.64 -4.93
C ARG A 10 -14.32 7.42 -4.91
N GLN A 11 -13.77 6.45 -5.65
CA GLN A 11 -12.30 6.22 -5.66
C GLN A 11 -11.70 5.92 -7.03
N LEU A 12 -12.07 6.69 -8.05
CA LEU A 12 -11.26 6.84 -9.26
C LEU A 12 -11.31 8.32 -9.68
N PRO A 13 -10.21 8.90 -10.19
CA PRO A 13 -10.26 10.20 -10.84
C PRO A 13 -11.18 10.08 -12.07
N GLN A 14 -12.38 10.64 -11.98
CA GLN A 14 -13.33 10.74 -13.10
C GLN A 14 -12.77 11.54 -14.28
N ASP A 15 -11.66 12.26 -14.04
CA ASP A 15 -11.01 13.11 -15.03
C ASP A 15 -10.10 12.33 -15.99
N ALA A 16 -9.64 11.13 -15.60
CA ALA A 16 -8.83 10.28 -16.48
C ALA A 16 -9.67 9.66 -17.61
N TRP A 17 -10.99 9.54 -17.45
CA TRP A 17 -11.86 8.83 -18.39
C TRP A 17 -12.51 9.73 -19.46
N ASN A 18 -12.38 11.05 -19.35
CA ASN A 18 -13.13 12.00 -20.19
C ASN A 18 -12.30 12.77 -21.23
N ASN A 19 -11.00 12.50 -21.36
CA ASN A 19 -10.17 13.09 -22.42
C ASN A 19 -10.24 12.22 -23.68
N GLY A 20 -10.60 12.81 -24.82
CA GLY A 20 -10.82 12.09 -26.08
C GLY A 20 -9.63 11.26 -26.60
N GLU A 21 -8.41 11.52 -26.13
CA GLU A 21 -7.23 10.68 -26.40
C GLU A 21 -7.25 9.35 -25.59
N ASN A 22 -7.77 9.37 -24.36
CA ASN A 22 -7.93 8.15 -23.53
C ASN A 22 -9.01 7.22 -24.06
N VAL A 23 -9.98 7.71 -24.84
CA VAL A 23 -11.06 6.87 -25.38
C VAL A 23 -10.56 5.90 -26.46
N ILE A 24 -9.61 6.33 -27.30
CA ILE A 24 -9.02 5.47 -28.35
C ILE A 24 -8.15 4.38 -27.72
N GLU A 25 -7.33 4.75 -26.75
CA GLU A 25 -6.46 3.78 -26.05
C GLU A 25 -7.25 2.84 -25.13
N GLN A 26 -8.34 3.31 -24.53
CA GLN A 26 -9.30 2.44 -23.84
C GLN A 26 -9.93 1.45 -24.81
N GLN A 27 -10.30 1.88 -26.02
CA GLN A 27 -10.74 0.96 -27.07
C GLN A 27 -9.64 -0.04 -27.45
N ASP A 28 -8.36 0.35 -27.45
CA ASP A 28 -7.25 -0.55 -27.73
C ASP A 28 -7.05 -1.61 -26.63
N ILE A 29 -7.22 -1.26 -25.36
CA ILE A 29 -7.19 -2.22 -24.24
C ILE A 29 -8.41 -3.14 -24.29
N LEU A 30 -9.59 -2.59 -24.58
CA LEU A 30 -10.83 -3.36 -24.73
C LEU A 30 -10.81 -4.24 -25.99
N ALA A 31 -10.01 -3.90 -26.99
CA ALA A 31 -9.77 -4.71 -28.17
C ALA A 31 -8.84 -5.90 -27.89
N GLN A 32 -8.02 -5.84 -26.84
CA GLN A 32 -7.02 -6.87 -26.47
C GLN A 32 -7.61 -8.07 -25.70
N THR A 33 -8.85 -8.45 -25.98
CA THR A 33 -9.52 -9.60 -25.34
C THR A 33 -8.87 -10.96 -25.64
N ALA A 34 -8.02 -11.04 -26.66
CA ALA A 34 -7.41 -12.30 -27.11
C ALA A 34 -6.09 -12.65 -26.40
N ASP A 35 -5.30 -11.66 -25.97
CA ASP A 35 -4.03 -11.86 -25.27
C ASP A 35 -3.92 -10.90 -24.08
N ALA A 36 -4.04 -11.44 -22.88
CA ALA A 36 -3.95 -10.67 -21.65
C ALA A 36 -2.58 -9.98 -21.46
N ARG A 37 -1.51 -10.46 -22.11
CA ARG A 37 -0.18 -9.82 -22.01
C ARG A 37 -0.11 -8.48 -22.72
N ALA A 38 -0.98 -8.25 -23.68
CA ALA A 38 -0.95 -7.02 -24.47
C ALA A 38 -1.24 -5.77 -23.62
N VAL A 39 -1.84 -5.95 -22.42
CA VAL A 39 -2.13 -4.87 -21.48
C VAL A 39 -0.90 -4.33 -20.75
N GLN A 40 0.22 -5.07 -20.73
CA GLN A 40 1.43 -4.73 -19.97
C GLN A 40 1.94 -3.29 -20.22
N PRO A 41 2.04 -2.79 -21.47
CA PRO A 41 2.52 -1.44 -21.73
C PRO A 41 1.62 -0.33 -21.16
N PHE A 42 0.36 -0.65 -20.82
CA PHE A 42 -0.61 0.30 -20.29
C PHE A 42 -0.65 0.32 -18.77
N MET A 43 -0.03 -0.64 -18.07
CA MET A 43 -0.14 -0.76 -16.60
C MET A 43 0.29 0.51 -15.87
N GLY A 44 1.40 1.13 -16.28
CA GLY A 44 1.89 2.38 -15.69
C GLY A 44 1.00 3.60 -15.93
N LYS A 45 -0.08 3.50 -16.71
CA LYS A 45 -1.10 4.55 -16.84
C LYS A 45 -2.25 4.40 -15.84
N TYR A 46 -2.51 3.18 -15.36
CA TYR A 46 -3.63 2.86 -14.47
C TYR A 46 -3.20 2.60 -13.03
N PHE A 47 -1.92 2.29 -12.84
CA PHE A 47 -1.33 2.00 -11.54
C PHE A 47 -0.04 2.81 -11.41
N ASP A 48 0.12 3.50 -10.30
CA ASP A 48 1.21 4.48 -10.13
C ASP A 48 2.59 3.82 -10.07
N SER A 49 2.68 2.59 -9.56
CA SER A 49 3.97 1.94 -9.32
C SER A 49 4.08 0.52 -9.88
N ILE A 50 3.07 0.01 -10.58
CA ILE A 50 3.12 -1.32 -11.21
C ILE A 50 3.77 -1.19 -12.59
N ASN A 51 4.90 -1.87 -12.77
CA ASN A 51 5.62 -1.92 -14.03
C ASN A 51 5.15 -3.08 -14.91
N SER A 52 4.95 -4.26 -14.30
CA SER A 52 4.50 -5.44 -15.02
C SER A 52 3.81 -6.46 -14.14
N LEU A 53 3.04 -7.34 -14.77
CA LEU A 53 2.38 -8.48 -14.17
C LEU A 53 3.06 -9.79 -14.59
N VAL A 54 3.16 -10.76 -13.69
CA VAL A 54 3.58 -12.12 -14.05
C VAL A 54 2.34 -12.95 -14.35
N PHE A 55 2.38 -13.64 -15.50
CA PHE A 55 1.31 -14.51 -15.95
C PHE A 55 1.71 -15.98 -15.88
N ALA A 56 0.75 -16.84 -15.56
CA ALA A 56 0.91 -18.28 -15.48
C ALA A 56 -0.17 -18.99 -16.30
N SER A 57 0.14 -20.20 -16.78
CA SER A 57 -0.82 -21.08 -17.43
C SER A 57 -1.59 -21.90 -16.40
N SER A 58 -2.74 -22.45 -16.79
CA SER A 58 -3.51 -23.36 -15.91
C SER A 58 -2.68 -24.55 -15.41
N GLN A 59 -1.75 -25.05 -16.24
CA GLN A 59 -0.88 -26.18 -15.88
C GLN A 59 0.14 -25.79 -14.80
N ASP A 60 0.63 -24.54 -14.84
CA ASP A 60 1.55 -24.02 -13.83
C ASP A 60 0.85 -23.90 -12.47
N ILE A 61 -0.39 -23.41 -12.47
CA ILE A 61 -1.21 -23.29 -11.25
C ILE A 61 -1.55 -24.67 -10.65
N ASP A 62 -1.95 -25.64 -11.48
CA ASP A 62 -2.24 -27.00 -11.02
C ASP A 62 -0.99 -27.66 -10.38
N HIS A 63 0.19 -27.40 -10.92
CA HIS A 63 1.46 -27.86 -10.34
C HIS A 63 1.78 -27.16 -9.00
N MET A 64 1.49 -25.86 -8.88
CA MET A 64 1.65 -25.11 -7.62
C MET A 64 0.71 -25.62 -6.52
N LEU A 65 -0.57 -25.85 -6.85
CA LEU A 65 -1.57 -26.36 -5.90
C LEU A 65 -1.35 -27.85 -5.58
N GLY A 66 -0.79 -28.64 -6.51
CA GLY A 66 -0.50 -30.05 -6.33
C GLY A 66 0.65 -30.36 -5.36
N HIS A 67 1.58 -29.42 -5.16
CA HIS A 67 2.73 -29.59 -4.24
C HIS A 67 2.44 -29.22 -2.77
N ASN A 68 1.28 -28.64 -2.46
CA ASN A 68 0.93 -28.21 -1.10
C ASN A 68 0.29 -29.30 -0.22
N LYS A 69 0.44 -30.59 -0.57
CA LYS A 69 0.21 -31.69 0.39
C LYS A 69 1.48 -31.96 1.21
N GLY A 70 1.70 -31.11 2.23
CA GLY A 70 2.42 -31.51 3.44
C GLY A 70 3.95 -31.30 3.48
N LYS A 71 4.46 -30.13 3.11
CA LYS A 71 5.82 -29.72 3.51
C LYS A 71 5.85 -28.30 4.05
N SER A 72 6.55 -28.13 5.17
CA SER A 72 6.86 -26.85 5.83
C SER A 72 7.50 -25.83 4.86
N PRO A 73 7.42 -24.52 5.14
CA PRO A 73 7.95 -23.49 4.26
C PRO A 73 9.48 -23.50 4.29
N GLU A 74 10.08 -24.29 3.41
CA GLU A 74 11.50 -24.23 3.11
C GLU A 74 11.71 -23.21 1.98
N LYS A 75 12.65 -22.28 2.18
CA LYS A 75 12.99 -21.19 1.27
C LYS A 75 13.58 -21.71 -0.04
N ASP A 76 12.76 -22.24 -0.93
CA ASP A 76 13.10 -22.31 -2.34
C ASP A 76 12.83 -20.93 -2.96
N LYS A 77 13.83 -20.04 -2.89
CA LYS A 77 13.94 -18.88 -3.77
C LYS A 77 14.23 -19.35 -5.21
N LYS A 78 13.34 -20.17 -5.80
CA LYS A 78 13.22 -20.24 -7.25
C LYS A 78 12.43 -19.01 -7.66
N GLY A 79 13.16 -17.94 -7.98
CA GLY A 79 12.57 -16.74 -8.55
C GLY A 79 11.61 -17.13 -9.68
N PHE A 80 10.43 -16.52 -9.66
CA PHE A 80 9.50 -16.60 -10.76
C PHE A 80 10.24 -16.11 -12.01
N GLY A 81 10.15 -16.91 -13.09
CA GLY A 81 10.77 -16.59 -14.36
C GLY A 81 10.44 -15.17 -14.79
N ASP A 82 11.38 -14.59 -15.53
CA ASP A 82 11.42 -13.25 -16.15
C ASP A 82 10.22 -12.92 -17.07
N GLY A 83 8.98 -13.24 -16.72
CA GLY A 83 7.81 -12.98 -17.56
C GLY A 83 7.87 -13.61 -18.97
N SER A 84 8.92 -14.36 -19.32
CA SER A 84 9.15 -14.95 -20.65
C SER A 84 8.48 -16.31 -20.83
N GLY A 85 7.59 -16.68 -19.90
CA GLY A 85 6.83 -17.92 -19.98
C GLY A 85 6.06 -18.00 -21.30
N THR A 86 6.48 -18.91 -22.17
CA THR A 86 5.89 -19.19 -23.49
C THR A 86 4.51 -19.87 -23.41
N GLY A 87 3.94 -20.02 -22.20
CA GLY A 87 2.62 -20.62 -21.96
C GLY A 87 1.47 -19.65 -22.18
N ASN A 88 0.22 -20.13 -22.10
CA ASN A 88 -0.94 -19.25 -22.11
C ASN A 88 -0.96 -18.35 -20.87
N ALA A 89 -1.28 -17.07 -21.04
CA ALA A 89 -1.46 -16.11 -19.95
C ALA A 89 -2.85 -16.28 -19.34
N ASP A 90 -3.14 -17.43 -18.74
CA ASP A 90 -4.47 -17.78 -18.20
C ASP A 90 -4.76 -17.08 -16.86
N TYR A 91 -3.72 -16.79 -16.09
CA TYR A 91 -3.81 -16.18 -14.75
C TYR A 91 -2.74 -15.12 -14.56
N VAL A 92 -3.06 -14.06 -13.83
CA VAL A 92 -2.09 -13.15 -13.20
C VAL A 92 -1.76 -13.71 -11.82
N THR A 93 -0.48 -13.80 -11.48
CA THR A 93 -0.02 -14.37 -10.20
C THR A 93 0.81 -13.41 -9.37
N THR A 94 1.47 -12.43 -9.98
CA THR A 94 2.46 -11.58 -9.29
C THR A 94 2.42 -10.18 -9.85
N MET A 95 2.55 -9.20 -8.96
CA MET A 95 2.72 -7.78 -9.28
C MET A 95 4.20 -7.43 -9.18
N VAL A 96 4.74 -6.70 -10.15
CA VAL A 96 6.13 -6.23 -10.15
C VAL A 96 6.14 -4.71 -10.23
N SER A 97 6.77 -4.08 -9.24
CA SER A 97 6.90 -2.64 -9.17
C SER A 97 7.91 -2.08 -10.18
N VAL A 98 7.88 -0.76 -10.39
CA VAL A 98 8.88 -0.02 -11.18
C VAL A 98 10.32 -0.17 -10.67
N GLU A 99 10.48 -0.41 -9.37
CA GLU A 99 11.79 -0.64 -8.73
C GLU A 99 12.22 -2.12 -8.77
N GLY A 100 11.39 -3.00 -9.32
CA GLY A 100 11.65 -4.44 -9.43
C GLY A 100 11.34 -5.25 -8.16
N ASP A 101 10.81 -4.62 -7.10
CA ASP A 101 10.17 -5.36 -6.00
C ASP A 101 8.94 -6.11 -6.54
N SER A 102 8.63 -7.28 -5.99
CA SER A 102 7.58 -8.16 -6.49
C SER A 102 6.75 -8.79 -5.38
N VAL A 103 5.43 -8.87 -5.58
CA VAL A 103 4.48 -9.44 -4.61
C VAL A 103 3.59 -10.47 -5.32
N GLU A 104 3.60 -11.70 -4.83
CA GLU A 104 2.67 -12.74 -5.26
C GLU A 104 1.28 -12.46 -4.71
N LEU A 105 0.26 -12.62 -5.57
CA LEU A 105 -1.14 -12.46 -5.19
C LEU A 105 -1.57 -13.57 -4.24
N SER A 106 -2.37 -13.23 -3.22
CA SER A 106 -2.99 -14.22 -2.33
C SER A 106 -3.81 -15.24 -3.12
N GLU A 107 -4.50 -14.77 -4.17
CA GLU A 107 -5.24 -15.61 -5.11
C GLU A 107 -4.94 -15.21 -6.58
N PRO A 108 -4.58 -16.16 -7.45
CA PRO A 108 -4.38 -15.88 -8.88
C PRO A 108 -5.65 -15.38 -9.56
N VAL A 109 -5.52 -14.38 -10.43
CA VAL A 109 -6.65 -13.77 -11.14
C VAL A 109 -6.76 -14.31 -12.54
N SER A 110 -7.88 -14.95 -12.87
CA SER A 110 -8.14 -15.48 -14.22
C SER A 110 -8.30 -14.36 -15.25
N THR A 111 -7.60 -14.49 -16.37
CA THR A 111 -7.65 -13.55 -17.51
C THR A 111 -8.61 -14.00 -18.61
N ARG A 112 -9.25 -15.17 -18.46
CA ARG A 112 -10.15 -15.79 -19.46
C ARG A 112 -11.51 -15.11 -19.60
N MET A 113 -11.64 -13.89 -19.08
CA MET A 113 -12.84 -13.07 -19.09
C MET A 113 -12.56 -11.74 -19.78
N ALA A 114 -13.58 -10.89 -19.92
CA ALA A 114 -13.39 -9.56 -20.52
C ALA A 114 -12.33 -8.76 -19.76
N VAL A 115 -11.58 -7.93 -20.48
CA VAL A 115 -10.42 -7.20 -19.95
C VAL A 115 -10.78 -6.34 -18.74
N GLU A 116 -11.91 -5.63 -18.82
CA GLU A 116 -12.44 -4.83 -17.70
C GLU A 116 -12.70 -5.68 -16.46
N THR A 117 -13.29 -6.87 -16.65
CA THR A 117 -13.68 -7.73 -15.53
C THR A 117 -12.47 -8.29 -14.82
N TRP A 118 -11.46 -8.80 -15.55
CA TRP A 118 -10.28 -9.32 -14.87
C TRP A 118 -9.41 -8.20 -14.29
N LEU A 119 -9.36 -7.00 -14.89
CA LEU A 119 -8.65 -5.86 -14.31
C LEU A 119 -9.31 -5.37 -13.01
N LEU A 120 -10.65 -5.39 -12.93
CA LEU A 120 -11.37 -5.11 -11.69
C LEU A 120 -11.08 -6.16 -10.62
N ASN A 121 -11.12 -7.45 -11.00
CA ASN A 121 -10.75 -8.54 -10.09
C ASN A 121 -9.29 -8.45 -9.65
N PHE A 122 -8.39 -8.02 -10.54
CA PHE A 122 -7.00 -7.76 -10.24
C PHE A 122 -6.83 -6.64 -9.22
N LYS A 123 -7.56 -5.51 -9.37
CA LYS A 123 -7.55 -4.43 -8.38
C LYS A 123 -8.02 -4.94 -7.00
N SER A 124 -9.08 -5.75 -6.95
CA SER A 124 -9.54 -6.36 -5.70
C SER A 124 -8.52 -7.35 -5.11
N ALA A 125 -7.90 -8.18 -5.95
CA ALA A 125 -6.87 -9.12 -5.50
C ALA A 125 -5.62 -8.40 -4.99
N MET A 126 -5.20 -7.30 -5.63
CA MET A 126 -4.11 -6.44 -5.15
C MET A 126 -4.40 -5.92 -3.75
N TYR A 127 -5.58 -5.33 -3.53
CA TYR A 127 -6.00 -4.81 -2.24
C TYR A 127 -5.91 -5.89 -1.15
N ILE A 128 -6.52 -7.05 -1.39
CA ILE A 128 -6.53 -8.18 -0.45
C ILE A 128 -5.11 -8.65 -0.18
N THR A 129 -4.29 -8.81 -1.23
CA THR A 129 -2.91 -9.28 -1.12
C THR A 129 -2.07 -8.37 -0.25
N ILE A 130 -2.10 -7.05 -0.46
CA ILE A 130 -1.30 -6.12 0.34
C ILE A 130 -1.78 -6.11 1.79
N ARG A 131 -3.08 -6.18 2.04
CA ARG A 131 -3.64 -6.31 3.39
C ARG A 131 -3.16 -7.58 4.09
N ASP A 132 -3.31 -8.74 3.45
CA ASP A 132 -2.90 -10.03 4.00
C ASP A 132 -1.39 -10.06 4.29
N GLN A 133 -0.57 -9.52 3.38
CA GLN A 133 0.88 -9.41 3.57
C GLN A 133 1.23 -8.54 4.79
N ILE A 134 0.53 -7.43 5.00
CA ILE A 134 0.72 -6.59 6.20
C ILE A 134 0.38 -7.38 7.47
N GLN A 135 -0.74 -8.12 7.49
CA GLN A 135 -1.13 -8.95 8.64
C GLN A 135 -0.09 -10.03 8.95
N ILE A 136 0.34 -10.79 7.93
CA ILE A 136 1.38 -11.83 8.06
C ILE A 136 2.67 -11.21 8.62
N THR A 137 3.05 -10.05 8.08
CA THR A 137 4.28 -9.34 8.48
C THR A 137 4.19 -8.81 9.91
N LEU A 138 3.02 -8.32 10.34
CA LEU A 138 2.75 -7.88 11.71
C LEU A 138 2.83 -9.04 12.72
N GLN A 139 2.31 -10.21 12.37
CA GLN A 139 2.45 -11.43 13.19
C GLN A 139 3.93 -11.84 13.31
N ALA A 140 4.68 -11.80 12.21
CA ALA A 140 6.09 -12.15 12.17
C ALA A 140 7.00 -11.18 12.96
N HIS A 141 6.62 -9.91 13.10
CA HIS A 141 7.39 -8.90 13.84
C HIS A 141 7.67 -9.31 15.30
N SER A 142 6.76 -10.06 15.92
CA SER A 142 6.91 -10.49 17.32
C SER A 142 7.94 -11.62 17.54
N VAL A 143 8.34 -12.32 16.48
CA VAL A 143 9.12 -13.56 16.55
C VAL A 143 10.46 -13.50 15.80
N MET A 144 10.71 -12.44 15.02
CA MET A 144 11.88 -12.32 14.14
C MET A 144 12.69 -11.05 14.45
N PRO A 145 14.04 -11.12 14.51
CA PRO A 145 14.85 -9.93 14.68
C PRO A 145 14.79 -9.02 13.44
N ARG A 146 14.81 -7.70 13.66
CA ARG A 146 14.69 -6.67 12.61
C ARG A 146 15.69 -6.84 11.46
N THR A 147 16.91 -7.29 11.74
CA THR A 147 17.99 -7.50 10.76
C THR A 147 17.69 -8.59 9.74
N GLU A 148 16.88 -9.59 10.12
CA GLU A 148 16.40 -10.63 9.21
C GLU A 148 15.08 -10.22 8.57
N TRP A 149 14.20 -9.61 9.36
CA TRP A 149 12.85 -9.21 8.99
C TRP A 149 12.80 -8.29 7.76
N ILE A 150 13.75 -7.35 7.64
CA ILE A 150 13.81 -6.39 6.52
C ILE A 150 14.01 -7.05 5.14
N PHE A 151 14.61 -8.25 5.08
CA PHE A 151 14.88 -8.96 3.82
C PHE A 151 13.83 -10.04 3.50
N MET A 152 12.85 -10.23 4.38
CA MET A 152 11.84 -11.28 4.28
C MET A 152 10.55 -10.82 3.62
N PHE A 153 10.27 -9.51 3.63
CA PHE A 153 9.00 -8.96 3.18
C PHE A 153 9.21 -7.83 2.17
N PRO A 154 8.22 -7.57 1.29
CA PRO A 154 8.25 -6.44 0.36
C PRO A 154 8.45 -5.12 1.11
N ALA A 155 9.15 -4.17 0.49
CA ALA A 155 9.58 -2.95 1.17
C ALA A 155 8.39 -2.12 1.69
N GLN A 156 7.32 -2.01 0.89
CA GLN A 156 6.10 -1.30 1.29
C GLN A 156 5.47 -1.89 2.55
N VAL A 157 5.34 -3.23 2.58
CA VAL A 157 4.70 -3.98 3.66
C VAL A 157 5.50 -3.86 4.95
N PHE A 158 6.82 -4.01 4.84
CA PHE A 158 7.74 -3.79 5.95
C PHE A 158 7.58 -2.39 6.55
N LEU A 159 7.60 -1.34 5.72
CA LEU A 159 7.47 0.05 6.18
C LEU A 159 6.11 0.31 6.85
N ALA A 160 5.03 -0.25 6.31
CA ALA A 160 3.69 -0.15 6.91
C ALA A 160 3.65 -0.74 8.32
N VAL A 161 4.16 -1.96 8.51
CA VAL A 161 4.18 -2.61 9.82
C VAL A 161 5.11 -1.88 10.80
N ASP A 162 6.24 -1.36 10.31
CA ASP A 162 7.16 -0.57 11.13
C ASP A 162 6.48 0.71 11.65
N GLN A 163 5.68 1.40 10.82
CA GLN A 163 4.89 2.55 11.23
C GLN A 163 3.83 2.20 12.29
N ILE A 164 3.13 1.06 12.13
CA ILE A 164 2.13 0.58 13.09
C ILE A 164 2.78 0.27 14.44
N THR A 165 3.84 -0.53 14.43
CA THR A 165 4.53 -0.99 15.64
C THR A 165 5.24 0.14 16.37
N TRP A 166 5.82 1.09 15.63
CA TRP A 166 6.37 2.32 16.20
C TRP A 166 5.30 3.17 16.86
N THR A 167 4.16 3.41 16.19
CA THR A 167 3.06 4.22 16.73
C THR A 167 2.50 3.59 18.02
N ALA A 168 2.32 2.26 18.03
CA ALA A 168 1.86 1.54 19.21
C ALA A 168 2.83 1.69 20.38
N GLY A 169 4.13 1.45 20.16
CA GLY A 169 5.14 1.59 21.21
C GLY A 169 5.28 3.02 21.73
N ALA A 170 5.18 4.03 20.86
CA ALA A 170 5.22 5.43 21.25
C ALA A 170 3.98 5.85 22.06
N THR A 171 2.80 5.35 21.69
CA THR A 171 1.55 5.58 22.44
C THR A 171 1.63 4.95 23.82
N GLU A 172 2.06 3.69 23.91
CA GLU A 172 2.29 2.99 25.18
C GLU A 172 3.28 3.74 26.07
N ALA A 173 4.39 4.24 25.50
CA ALA A 173 5.39 5.02 26.24
C ALA A 173 4.86 6.36 26.75
N LEU A 174 3.90 6.99 26.05
CA LEU A 174 3.24 8.22 26.49
C LEU A 174 2.24 7.97 27.63
N GLU A 175 1.57 6.82 27.64
CA GLU A 175 0.56 6.46 28.63
C GLU A 175 1.16 5.78 29.87
N SER A 176 2.31 5.13 29.72
CA SER A 176 3.01 4.48 30.84
C SER A 176 3.68 5.51 31.76
N ASP A 177 3.38 5.43 33.06
CA ASP A 177 4.11 6.16 34.12
C ASP A 177 5.53 5.57 34.35
N ALA A 178 5.73 4.33 33.90
CA ALA A 178 6.95 3.56 34.10
C ALA A 178 7.96 3.82 32.97
N ARG A 179 8.79 4.84 33.16
CA ARG A 179 9.98 5.16 32.34
C ARG A 179 11.03 4.02 32.29
N SER A 180 10.75 2.84 32.85
CA SER A 180 11.69 1.77 33.20
C SER A 180 11.55 0.47 32.40
N GLU A 181 10.44 0.26 31.67
CA GLU A 181 10.29 -0.88 30.74
C GLU A 181 10.17 -0.38 29.31
N GLN A 182 11.07 0.52 28.90
CA GLN A 182 11.09 0.99 27.51
C GLN A 182 11.42 -0.18 26.59
N LYS A 183 10.37 -0.73 25.97
CA LYS A 183 10.50 -1.50 24.74
C LYS A 183 11.31 -0.64 23.78
N GLU A 184 12.37 -1.19 23.21
CA GLU A 184 13.29 -0.43 22.36
C GLU A 184 12.57 0.02 21.08
N ILE A 185 12.04 1.25 21.11
CA ILE A 185 11.41 1.89 19.97
C ILE A 185 12.54 2.33 19.04
N HIS A 186 12.74 1.60 17.96
CA HIS A 186 13.69 2.00 16.93
C HIS A 186 13.01 3.05 16.05
N PRO A 187 13.43 4.33 16.06
CA PRO A 187 12.89 5.30 15.13
C PRO A 187 13.22 4.84 13.72
N VAL A 188 12.16 4.58 12.96
CA VAL A 188 12.20 4.09 11.57
C VAL A 188 12.94 5.06 10.67
N ASP A 189 12.77 6.35 10.96
CA ASP A 189 13.32 7.44 10.19
C ASP A 189 13.61 8.67 11.07
N VAL A 190 14.13 9.71 10.42
CA VAL A 190 14.40 11.01 11.04
C VAL A 190 13.11 11.67 11.55
N HIS A 191 11.96 11.41 10.93
CA HIS A 191 10.69 12.02 11.33
C HIS A 191 10.21 11.47 12.68
N ALA A 192 10.23 10.15 12.87
CA ALA A 192 9.93 9.51 14.15
C ALA A 192 10.79 10.08 15.30
N ARG A 193 12.09 10.27 15.04
CA ARG A 193 13.00 10.91 16.01
C ARG A 193 12.59 12.35 16.33
N ASN A 194 12.24 13.14 15.31
CA ASN A 194 11.80 14.53 15.48
C ASN A 194 10.50 14.65 16.29
N ILE A 195 9.58 13.68 16.15
CA ILE A 195 8.36 13.62 16.96
C ILE A 195 8.72 13.43 18.43
N VAL A 196 9.56 12.44 18.76
CA VAL A 196 10.00 12.18 20.14
C VAL A 196 10.71 13.40 20.74
N GLU A 197 11.61 14.04 19.99
CA GLU A 197 12.29 15.25 20.44
C GLU A 197 11.29 16.38 20.76
N THR A 198 10.26 16.54 19.92
CA THR A 198 9.20 17.53 20.14
C THR A 198 8.38 17.20 21.40
N LEU A 199 7.96 15.95 21.58
CA LEU A 199 7.21 15.52 22.77
C LEU A 199 7.99 15.76 24.06
N VAL A 200 9.30 15.45 24.07
CA VAL A 200 10.18 15.68 25.22
C VAL A 200 10.35 17.17 25.50
N ARG A 201 10.54 17.99 24.45
CA ARG A 201 10.70 19.44 24.59
C ARG A 201 9.45 20.10 25.17
N GLU A 202 8.28 19.74 24.65
CA GLU A 202 6.99 20.31 25.08
C GLU A 202 6.46 19.67 26.37
N LYS A 203 7.13 18.61 26.88
CA LYS A 203 6.74 17.85 28.08
C LYS A 203 5.34 17.23 27.95
N SER A 204 4.97 16.82 26.75
CA SER A 204 3.71 16.13 26.48
C SER A 204 3.81 14.69 26.95
N SER A 205 2.94 14.29 27.88
CA SER A 205 2.91 12.96 28.51
C SER A 205 1.55 12.27 28.36
N SER A 206 0.82 12.59 27.28
CA SER A 206 -0.50 12.01 27.01
C SER A 206 -0.63 11.77 25.51
N SER A 207 -1.25 10.66 25.16
CA SER A 207 -1.67 10.34 23.79
C SER A 207 -2.74 11.30 23.26
N ASP A 208 -3.43 12.04 24.13
CA ASP A 208 -4.38 13.09 23.73
C ASP A 208 -3.72 14.47 23.59
N ALA A 209 -2.40 14.57 23.76
CA ALA A 209 -1.70 15.83 23.56
C ALA A 209 -1.64 16.20 22.07
N PHE A 210 -1.85 17.48 21.76
CA PHE A 210 -1.87 17.97 20.37
C PHE A 210 -0.54 17.68 19.64
N GLU A 211 0.59 17.72 20.34
CA GLU A 211 1.92 17.44 19.80
C GLU A 211 2.06 16.01 19.27
N TRP A 212 1.34 15.06 19.88
CA TRP A 212 1.22 13.68 19.37
C TRP A 212 0.15 13.59 18.30
N MET A 213 -1.04 14.15 18.58
CA MET A 213 -2.22 14.04 17.71
C MET A 213 -2.03 14.69 16.34
N ARG A 214 -1.16 15.68 16.19
CA ARG A 214 -0.91 16.35 14.91
C ARG A 214 -0.19 15.46 13.88
N ASN A 215 0.54 14.44 14.31
CA ASN A 215 1.30 13.55 13.42
C ASN A 215 0.37 12.47 12.83
N LEU A 216 0.74 11.92 11.68
CA LEU A 216 0.12 10.70 11.16
C LEU A 216 0.46 9.53 12.08
N ARG A 217 -0.58 8.85 12.57
CA ARG A 217 -0.48 7.71 13.48
C ARG A 217 -1.12 6.50 12.83
N TYR A 218 -0.46 5.36 12.96
CA TYR A 218 -0.75 4.15 12.21
C TYR A 218 -1.17 3.05 13.18
N TYR A 219 -2.33 2.46 12.96
CA TYR A 219 -2.91 1.46 13.84
C TYR A 219 -3.41 0.29 13.02
N TRP A 220 -3.20 -0.92 13.51
CA TRP A 220 -4.00 -2.06 13.09
C TRP A 220 -5.20 -2.15 14.03
N ASP A 221 -6.40 -1.91 13.52
CA ASP A 221 -7.63 -2.09 14.27
C ASP A 221 -7.98 -3.59 14.30
N GLN A 222 -8.03 -4.18 15.50
CA GLN A 222 -8.28 -5.61 15.66
C GLN A 222 -9.76 -5.98 15.51
N ASP A 223 -10.66 -5.03 15.75
CA ASP A 223 -12.11 -5.29 15.70
C ASP A 223 -12.59 -5.25 14.25
N GLU A 224 -12.12 -4.27 13.48
CA GLU A 224 -12.45 -4.12 12.05
C GLU A 224 -11.51 -4.90 11.12
N ASP A 225 -10.38 -5.40 11.65
CA ASP A 225 -9.32 -6.08 10.89
C ASP A 225 -8.74 -5.23 9.75
N GLU A 226 -8.54 -3.93 10.04
CA GLU A 226 -8.13 -2.93 9.05
C GLU A 226 -6.94 -2.08 9.54
N PHE A 227 -6.07 -1.71 8.61
CA PHE A 227 -5.03 -0.72 8.84
C PHE A 227 -5.64 0.69 8.76
N ILE A 228 -5.68 1.33 9.91
CA ILE A 228 -6.21 2.67 10.11
C ILE A 228 -5.09 3.71 10.29
N VAL A 229 -5.23 4.84 9.60
CA VAL A 229 -4.38 6.02 9.72
C VAL A 229 -5.18 7.13 10.40
N ARG A 230 -4.67 7.67 11.51
CA ARG A 230 -5.28 8.77 12.27
C ARG A 230 -4.42 10.03 12.21
N GLN A 231 -5.06 11.18 12.03
CA GLN A 231 -4.42 12.48 12.19
C GLN A 231 -5.40 13.48 12.81
N THR A 232 -4.99 14.16 13.87
CA THR A 232 -5.84 15.03 14.69
C THR A 232 -7.13 14.27 15.08
N SER A 233 -8.30 14.71 14.60
CA SER A 233 -9.62 14.09 14.83
C SER A 233 -10.13 13.30 13.63
N THR A 234 -9.27 13.03 12.64
CA THR A 234 -9.64 12.35 11.39
C THR A 234 -9.07 10.94 11.34
N GLU A 235 -9.77 10.06 10.65
CA GLU A 235 -9.44 8.65 10.50
C GLU A 235 -9.66 8.21 9.05
N PHE A 236 -8.73 7.41 8.52
CA PHE A 236 -8.77 6.86 7.18
C PHE A 236 -8.34 5.39 7.19
N VAL A 237 -8.99 4.57 6.36
CA VAL A 237 -8.51 3.23 6.04
C VAL A 237 -7.35 3.35 5.06
N TYR A 238 -6.28 2.59 5.28
CA TYR A 238 -5.16 2.51 4.36
C TYR A 238 -5.62 2.03 2.98
N GLY A 239 -5.05 2.56 1.89
CA GLY A 239 -5.56 2.29 0.54
C GLY A 239 -5.23 0.90 -0.03
N TYR A 240 -4.20 0.23 0.53
CA TYR A 240 -3.69 -1.08 0.08
C TYR A 240 -3.35 -1.18 -1.42
N GLU A 241 -3.07 -0.06 -2.06
CA GLU A 241 -2.50 -0.04 -3.41
C GLU A 241 -1.05 -0.48 -3.37
N TYR A 242 -0.61 -1.25 -4.37
CA TYR A 242 0.78 -1.68 -4.47
C TYR A 242 1.66 -0.57 -5.06
N LEU A 243 2.47 0.05 -4.21
CA LEU A 243 3.36 1.17 -4.53
C LEU A 243 4.85 0.75 -4.61
N GLY A 244 5.18 -0.49 -4.21
CA GLY A 244 6.57 -0.94 -4.11
C GLY A 244 7.41 -0.07 -3.18
N ASN A 245 8.72 0.06 -3.47
CA ASN A 245 9.62 0.94 -2.72
C ASN A 245 9.67 2.37 -3.27
N SER A 246 8.50 2.96 -3.52
CA SER A 246 8.42 4.31 -4.07
C SER A 246 9.08 5.35 -3.15
N PRO A 247 9.74 6.38 -3.72
CA PRO A 247 10.40 7.43 -2.94
C PRO A 247 9.39 8.16 -2.06
N ARG A 248 9.73 8.32 -0.78
CA ARG A 248 8.87 9.01 0.19
C ARG A 248 9.36 10.44 0.41
N LEU A 249 8.41 11.37 0.45
CA LEU A 249 8.69 12.75 0.79
C LEU A 249 9.18 12.84 2.25
N VAL A 250 10.26 13.57 2.47
CA VAL A 250 10.77 13.81 3.84
C VAL A 250 9.77 14.70 4.58
N ILE A 251 9.24 14.18 5.70
CA ILE A 251 8.27 14.91 6.52
C ILE A 251 8.99 15.97 7.37
N ILE A 252 8.89 17.21 6.92
CA ILE A 252 9.38 18.41 7.61
C ILE A 252 8.20 19.23 8.16
N PRO A 253 8.41 20.20 9.07
CA PRO A 253 7.32 20.96 9.70
C PRO A 253 6.34 21.64 8.75
N LEU A 254 6.78 22.00 7.53
CA LEU A 254 5.90 22.59 6.52
C LEU A 254 4.99 21.54 5.87
N THR A 255 5.54 20.37 5.53
CA THR A 255 4.80 19.22 4.98
C THR A 255 3.80 18.69 6.00
N ASP A 256 4.18 18.63 7.28
CA ASP A 256 3.29 18.21 8.37
C ASP A 256 2.01 19.08 8.45
N ARG A 257 2.16 20.41 8.31
CA ARG A 257 1.01 21.33 8.25
C ARG A 257 0.14 21.13 7.02
N CYS A 258 0.74 20.79 5.88
CA CYS A 258 -0.02 20.46 4.69
C CYS A 258 -0.83 19.18 4.91
N TYR A 259 -0.23 18.12 5.47
CA TYR A 259 -0.96 16.88 5.76
C TYR A 259 -2.14 17.11 6.70
N ILE A 260 -1.98 17.86 7.80
CA ILE A 260 -3.12 18.20 8.69
C ILE A 260 -4.26 18.88 7.93
N THR A 261 -3.92 19.78 7.00
CA THR A 261 -4.92 20.52 6.21
C THR A 261 -5.60 19.60 5.20
N LEU A 262 -4.82 18.75 4.52
CA LEU A 262 -5.31 17.83 3.50
C LEU A 262 -6.19 16.74 4.12
N THR A 263 -5.75 16.10 5.20
CA THR A 263 -6.54 15.09 5.92
C THR A 263 -7.83 15.68 6.47
N LEU A 264 -7.77 16.87 7.08
CA LEU A 264 -8.99 17.55 7.53
C LEU A 264 -9.92 17.91 6.37
N SER A 265 -9.41 18.43 5.25
CA SER A 265 -10.22 18.73 4.08
C SER A 265 -10.89 17.48 3.52
N LEU A 266 -10.15 16.37 3.43
CA LEU A 266 -10.65 15.10 2.91
C LEU A 266 -11.75 14.54 3.81
N HIS A 267 -11.56 14.58 5.13
CA HIS A 267 -12.58 14.20 6.10
C HIS A 267 -13.87 15.03 5.96
N LEU A 268 -13.74 16.32 5.65
CA LEU A 268 -14.85 17.23 5.38
C LEU A 268 -15.41 17.14 3.95
N HIS A 269 -14.92 16.20 3.12
CA HIS A 269 -15.28 16.07 1.71
C HIS A 269 -15.01 17.34 0.89
N LEU A 270 -13.96 18.07 1.25
CA LEU A 270 -13.44 19.23 0.53
C LEU A 270 -12.16 18.84 -0.23
N GLY A 271 -11.86 19.59 -1.30
CA GLY A 271 -10.59 19.46 -1.99
C GLY A 271 -9.46 20.19 -1.27
N GLY A 272 -8.23 19.69 -1.41
CA GLY A 272 -7.01 20.37 -0.98
C GLY A 272 -6.39 21.16 -2.13
N ASN A 273 -6.07 22.43 -1.92
CA ASN A 273 -5.33 23.25 -2.89
C ASN A 273 -4.14 23.96 -2.22
N PRO A 274 -2.99 23.27 -2.03
CA PRO A 274 -1.79 23.88 -1.49
C PRO A 274 -1.29 25.01 -2.40
N ALA A 275 -1.22 26.24 -1.88
CA ALA A 275 -0.77 27.40 -2.64
C ALA A 275 0.65 27.84 -2.22
N GLY A 276 1.52 28.11 -3.19
CA GLY A 276 2.89 28.57 -2.95
C GLY A 276 3.75 28.67 -4.22
N PRO A 277 4.93 29.32 -4.15
CA PRO A 277 5.85 29.50 -5.28
C PRO A 277 6.28 28.16 -5.92
N THR A 278 6.67 28.15 -7.19
CA THR A 278 7.18 26.94 -7.87
C THR A 278 8.39 26.34 -7.14
N GLY A 279 8.44 25.01 -7.00
CA GLY A 279 9.55 24.30 -6.35
C GLY A 279 9.45 24.12 -4.83
N THR A 280 8.32 24.48 -4.20
CA THR A 280 8.10 24.29 -2.75
C THR A 280 7.44 22.95 -2.37
N GLY A 281 7.57 21.91 -3.20
CA GLY A 281 7.08 20.56 -2.89
C GLY A 281 5.55 20.38 -2.96
N LYS A 282 4.81 21.22 -3.69
CA LYS A 282 3.33 21.21 -3.69
C LYS A 282 2.74 19.95 -4.31
N THR A 283 3.29 19.52 -5.44
CA THR A 283 2.82 18.36 -6.19
C THR A 283 3.21 17.06 -5.50
N GLU A 284 4.36 17.06 -4.83
CA GLU A 284 4.91 15.93 -4.08
C GLU A 284 4.24 15.74 -2.71
N THR A 285 3.53 16.77 -2.21
CA THR A 285 2.81 16.73 -0.92
C THR A 285 1.32 16.38 -1.08
N THR A 286 0.78 16.44 -2.29
CA THR A 286 -0.63 16.11 -2.58
C THR A 286 -0.76 14.65 -2.95
#